data_AF-A0A962G448-F1
#
_entry.id   AF-A0A962G448-F1
#
_cell.length_a   1.000
_cell.length_b   1.000
_cell.length_c   1.000
_cell.angle_alpha   90.00
_cell.angle_beta   90.00
_cell.angle_gamma   90.00
#
_symmetry.space_group_name_H-M   'P 1'
#
loop_
_entity.id
_entity.type
_entity.pdbx_description
1 polymer ?
#
loop_
_entity_poly.entity_id
_entity_poly.type
_entity_poly.pdbx_seq_one_letter_code
_entity_poly.pdbx_strand_id
1 'polypeptide(L)' 'MNVTVIDPGYTVGWITLAIINAGLAQGKNRSGLNWFLISLLLGPIATALLVLMAKLPSRL' A
#
# COMPACT_ATOMS: atom_id res chain seq x y z
N MET A 1 19.53 20.91 20.40
CA MET A 1 19.08 19.51 20.33
C MET A 1 18.02 19.45 19.24
N ASN A 2 18.36 18.98 18.03
CA ASN A 2 17.36 18.86 16.96
C ASN A 2 16.57 17.58 17.20
N VAL A 3 15.38 17.72 17.77
CA VAL A 3 14.39 16.65 17.74
C VAL A 3 13.91 16.58 16.30
N THR A 4 14.40 15.59 15.54
CA THR A 4 13.81 15.23 14.26
C THR A 4 12.47 14.57 14.56
N VAL A 5 11.45 15.39 14.80
CA VAL A 5 10.07 14.93 14.90
C VAL A 5 9.77 14.31 13.54
N ILE A 6 9.57 12.99 13.51
CA ILE A 6 9.04 12.34 12.32
C ILE A 6 7.68 13.03 12.09
N ASP A 7 7.55 13.73 10.97
CA ASP A 7 6.36 14.53 10.69
C ASP A 7 5.13 13.62 10.82
N PRO A 8 4.18 13.91 11.72
CA PRO A 8 2.99 13.07 11.90
C PRO A 8 2.25 12.84 10.57
N GLY A 9 2.30 13.80 9.65
CA GLY A 9 1.76 13.68 8.31
C GLY A 9 2.42 12.60 7.47
N TYR A 10 3.73 12.34 7.66
CA TYR A 10 4.42 11.24 6.99
C TYR A 10 3.87 9.88 7.42
N THR A 11 3.69 9.66 8.72
CA THR A 11 3.12 8.42 9.27
C THR A 11 1.68 8.21 8.82
N VAL A 12 0.85 9.26 8.88
CA VAL A 12 -0.54 9.21 8.41
C VAL A 12 -0.59 8.94 6.90
N GLY A 13 0.26 9.59 6.12
CA GLY A 13 0.40 9.36 4.68
C GLY A 13 0.78 7.93 4.34
N TRP A 14 1.68 7.32 5.11
CA TRP A 14 2.12 5.94 4.91
C TRP A 14 1.00 4.91 5.18
N ILE A 15 0.24 5.09 6.27
CA ILE A 15 -0.91 4.22 6.59
C ILE A 15 -2.02 4.41 5.56
N THR A 16 -2.29 5.65 5.16
CA THR A 16 -3.30 5.97 4.14
C THR A 16 -2.95 5.30 2.81
N LEU A 17 -1.68 5.39 2.40
CA LEU A 17 -1.17 4.71 1.22
C LEU A 17 -1.37 3.19 1.31
N ALA A 18 -1.10 2.59 2.47
CA ALA A 18 -1.29 1.15 2.67
C ALA A 18 -2.76 0.71 2.49
N ILE A 19 -3.72 1.52 2.98
CA ILE A 19 -5.15 1.28 2.80
C ILE A 19 -5.54 1.42 1.32
N ILE A 20 -5.06 2.45 0.64
CA ILE A 20 -5.32 2.67 -0.80
C ILE A 20 -4.80 1.48 -1.63
N ASN A 21 -3.57 1.03 -1.36
CA ASN A 21 -2.99 -0.12 -2.05
C ASN A 21 -3.78 -1.42 -1.77
N ALA A 22 -4.35 -1.57 -0.58
CA ALA A 22 -5.23 -2.70 -0.27
C ALA A 22 -6.50 -2.69 -1.14
N GLY A 23 -7.11 -1.52 -1.34
CA GLY A 23 -8.26 -1.34 -2.24
C GLY A 23 -7.88 -1.56 -3.71
N LEU A 24 -6.75 -1.01 -4.16
CA LEU A 24 -6.22 -1.21 -5.50
C LEU A 24 -5.96 -2.69 -5.81
N ALA A 25 -5.46 -3.46 -4.83
CA ALA A 25 -5.23 -4.88 -4.96
C ALA A 25 -6.52 -5.68 -5.11
N GLN A 26 -7.56 -5.36 -4.33
CA GLN A 26 -8.88 -5.96 -4.46
C GLN A 26 -9.47 -5.72 -5.86
N GLY A 27 -9.36 -4.48 -6.36
CA GLY A 27 -9.76 -4.13 -7.73
C GLY A 27 -9.03 -4.92 -8.81
N LYS A 28 -7.86 -5.50 -8.50
CA LYS A 28 -7.03 -6.34 -9.37
C LYS A 28 -7.13 -7.85 -9.05
N ASN A 29 -8.20 -8.28 -8.37
CA ASN A 29 -8.46 -9.67 -7.98
C ASN A 29 -7.35 -10.29 -7.10
N ARG A 30 -6.71 -9.47 -6.25
CA ARG A 30 -5.69 -9.88 -5.28
C ARG A 30 -6.18 -9.64 -3.86
N SER A 31 -5.56 -10.31 -2.88
CA SER A 31 -5.87 -10.12 -1.46
C SER A 31 -5.53 -8.70 -1.01
N GLY A 32 -6.53 -7.93 -0.59
CA GLY A 32 -6.33 -6.59 -0.05
C GLY A 32 -5.47 -6.58 1.21
N LEU A 33 -5.70 -7.53 2.13
CA LEU A 33 -4.95 -7.62 3.39
C LEU A 33 -3.46 -7.88 3.17
N ASN A 34 -3.10 -8.74 2.22
CA ASN A 34 -1.69 -9.01 1.92
C ASN A 34 -1.02 -7.74 1.39
N TRP A 35 -1.69 -7.00 0.50
CA TRP A 35 -1.17 -5.77 -0.06
C TRP A 35 -1.17 -4.59 0.92
N PHE A 36 -2.08 -4.56 1.89
CA PHE A 36 -2.00 -3.65 3.03
C PHE A 36 -0.70 -3.87 3.81
N LEU A 37 -0.42 -5.11 4.23
CA LEU A 37 0.77 -5.45 5.01
C LEU A 37 2.07 -5.21 4.22
N ILE A 38 2.09 -5.59 2.95
CA ILE A 38 3.22 -5.32 2.04
C ILE A 38 3.47 -3.81 1.94
N SER A 39 2.41 -2.99 1.84
CA SER A 39 2.53 -1.53 1.75
C SER A 39 2.95 -0.89 3.06
N LEU A 40 2.57 -1.47 4.21
CA LEU A 40 3.04 -0.99 5.50
C LEU A 40 4.57 -1.11 5.61
N LEU A 41 5.14 -2.16 5.02
CA LEU A 41 6.59 -2.40 5.00
C LEU A 41 7.32 -1.63 3.89
N LEU A 42 6.79 -1.64 2.67
CA LEU A 42 7.48 -1.14 1.47
C LEU A 42 7.01 0.24 0.99
N GLY A 43 5.88 0.73 1.50
CA GLY A 43 5.31 2.03 1.17
C GLY A 43 5.07 2.20 -0.34
N PRO A 44 5.53 3.32 -0.95
CA PRO A 44 5.33 3.60 -2.38
C PRO A 44 5.89 2.54 -3.32
N ILE A 45 6.88 1.75 -2.91
CA ILE A 45 7.43 0.67 -3.73
C ILE A 45 6.37 -0.41 -3.95
N ALA A 46 5.54 -0.71 -2.95
CA ALA A 46 4.41 -1.61 -3.11
C ALA A 46 3.40 -1.10 -4.15
N THR A 47 3.16 0.21 -4.20
CA THR A 47 2.29 0.84 -5.22
C THR A 47 2.85 0.63 -6.61
N ALA A 48 4.14 0.89 -6.82
CA ALA A 48 4.78 0.69 -8.13
C ALA A 48 4.65 -0.76 -8.61
N LEU A 49 4.96 -1.73 -7.73
CA LEU A 49 4.80 -3.16 -8.04
C LEU A 49 3.34 -3.51 -8.38
N LEU A 50 2.39 -3.03 -7.58
CA LEU A 50 0.97 -3.34 -7.73
C LEU A 50 0.36 -2.76 -9.01
N VAL A 51 0.76 -1.53 -9.37
CA VAL A 51 0.29 -0.85 -10.59
C VAL A 51 0.79 -1.57 -11.84
N LEU A 52 2.06 -1.99 -11.85
CA LEU A 52 2.68 -2.65 -13.00
C LEU A 52 2.17 -4.08 -13.23
N MET A 53 1.67 -4.75 -12.20
CA MET A 53 1.09 -6.08 -12.33
C MET A 53 -0.17 -6.07 -13.20
N ALA A 54 -0.44 -7.11 -14.00
CA ALA A 54 -1.75 -7.27 -14.67
C ALA A 54 -2.86 -7.66 -13.68
N LYS A 55 -4.14 -7.40 -13.98
CA LYS A 55 -5.27 -7.89 -13.16
C LYS A 55 -5.34 -9.42 -13.23
N LEU A 56 -5.51 -10.09 -12.09
CA LEU A 56 -5.70 -11.55 -12.07
C LEU A 56 -7.10 -11.92 -12.58
N PRO A 57 -7.33 -13.14 -13.09
CA PRO A 57 -8.68 -13.64 -13.35
C PRO A 57 -9.56 -13.52 -12.10
N SER A 58 -10.86 -13.30 -12.28
CA SER A 58 -11.78 -13.38 -11.14
C SER A 58 -11.75 -14.78 -10.56
N ARG A 59 -11.76 -14.86 -9.23
CA ARG A 59 -11.97 -16.13 -8.55
C ARG A 59 -13.47 -16.39 -8.57
N LEU A 60 -13.91 -17.10 -9.62
CA LEU A 60 -15.31 -17.43 -9.96
C LEU A 60 -16.12 -16.25 -10.52
#